data_AF-A0A1F8HTV4-F1
#
_entry.id   AF-A0A1F8HTV4-F1
#
_cell.length_a   1.000
_cell.length_b   1.000
_cell.length_c   1.000
_cell.angle_alpha   90.00
_cell.angle_beta   90.00
_cell.angle_gamma   90.00
#
_symmetry.space_group_name_H-M   'P 1'
#
loop_
_entity.id
_entity.type
_entity.pdbx_description
1 polymer ?
#
loop_
_entity_poly.entity_id
_entity_poly.type
_entity_poly.pdbx_seq_one_letter_code
_entity_poly.pdbx_strand_id
1 'polypeptide(L)'
;MRFDVKKLEWVDENAKNIFRVVPPYYLLSGNSNSDGVAKKKVIFFGSCFKNLPRDVNLSEYVKITNQCLDFVRRECAGCDLYYKPHPAETDESKSLNLNSFEIEKDKAIGEVFLYKNLDKIKYVFSSHSTISVPAFSFGLNSYVFAKLFKSSFGEFTKKSFEGFLKGMPENYYIFDLNKKLEENKLLFAGEDFLSKQWAGILANHKGTVWFVADDPSLVLSIFAFVKLIRSLAPGRKIGMVIGRHERWDLININDLKANFDELVFLPIVRYTMRPSMLYTAIKTALTIKRFKIKLEDIIFGFGPEAFPINCFASYFKKNLRIGLIPKTVFYLNHNFNPPLNNSDFSIKATRLFFINFMEPFLGLYKTIGRLQRHGDRGGFGIGRYQSPLNEVFDIVYISKYIDETKTPVVDKVW
;
A
#
# COMPACT_ATOMS: atom_id res chain seq x y z
N MET A 1 32.20 -8.74 7.48
CA MET A 1 31.38 -8.06 8.51
C MET A 1 29.98 -8.68 8.49
N ARG A 2 29.53 -9.34 9.57
CA ARG A 2 28.16 -9.88 9.67
C ARG A 2 27.24 -8.79 10.22
N PHE A 3 26.07 -8.60 9.61
CA PHE A 3 25.03 -7.70 10.11
C PHE A 3 24.32 -8.35 11.31
N ASP A 4 23.99 -7.56 12.34
CA ASP A 4 23.35 -8.03 13.56
C ASP A 4 22.01 -7.29 13.75
N VAL A 5 20.89 -7.99 13.54
CA VAL A 5 19.52 -7.47 13.66
C VAL A 5 19.26 -7.00 15.09
N LYS A 6 19.95 -7.54 16.11
CA LYS A 6 19.81 -7.12 17.51
C LYS A 6 20.35 -5.72 17.78
N LYS A 7 21.19 -5.19 16.88
CA LYS A 7 21.71 -3.81 16.97
C LYS A 7 20.78 -2.78 16.33
N LEU A 8 19.59 -3.21 15.88
CA LEU A 8 18.57 -2.30 15.42
C LEU A 8 17.93 -1.57 16.60
N GLU A 9 17.89 -0.25 16.51
CA GLU A 9 17.15 0.58 17.44
C GLU A 9 15.65 0.38 17.21
N TRP A 10 14.90 0.25 18.29
CA TRP A 10 13.46 0.04 18.22
C TRP A 10 12.74 1.36 17.94
N VAL A 11 11.65 1.29 17.19
CA VAL A 11 10.77 2.45 17.05
C VAL A 11 9.93 2.55 18.32
N ASP A 12 10.03 3.67 19.03
CA ASP A 12 9.15 3.96 20.17
C ASP A 12 7.75 4.30 19.64
N GLU A 13 6.83 3.34 19.68
CA GLU A 13 5.45 3.53 19.23
C GLU A 13 4.67 4.58 20.05
N ASN A 14 5.17 4.95 21.23
CA ASN A 14 4.56 5.95 22.09
C ASN A 14 5.21 7.34 21.92
N ALA A 15 6.18 7.47 21.01
CA ALA A 15 6.78 8.76 20.71
C ALA A 15 5.71 9.74 20.21
N LYS A 16 5.80 10.99 20.68
CA LYS A 16 4.80 12.05 20.45
C LYS A 16 4.56 12.39 18.96
N ASN A 17 5.45 11.97 18.08
CA ASN A 17 5.37 12.19 16.65
C ASN A 17 4.90 10.98 15.84
N ILE A 18 4.51 9.88 16.49
CA ILE A 18 3.92 8.71 15.81
C ILE A 18 2.40 8.72 16.00
N PHE A 19 1.68 8.67 14.87
CA PHE A 19 0.22 8.68 14.86
C PHE A 19 -0.32 7.54 14.01
N ARG A 20 -1.36 6.87 14.52
CA ARG A 20 -2.11 5.85 13.77
C ARG A 20 -3.31 6.51 13.10
N VAL A 21 -3.31 6.57 11.78
CA VAL A 21 -4.31 7.33 11.00
C VAL A 21 -4.92 6.46 9.92
N VAL A 22 -6.19 6.69 9.60
CA VAL A 22 -6.73 6.20 8.32
C VAL A 22 -6.44 7.31 7.30
N PRO A 23 -5.79 7.03 6.16
CA PRO A 23 -5.69 8.03 5.10
C PRO A 23 -7.10 8.56 4.75
N PRO A 24 -7.24 9.82 4.33
CA PRO A 24 -8.55 10.49 4.22
C PRO A 24 -9.33 10.03 2.97
N TYR A 25 -9.51 8.72 2.83
CA TYR A 25 -10.10 8.05 1.67
C TYR A 25 -11.56 8.45 1.42
N TYR A 26 -12.26 8.92 2.46
CA TYR A 26 -13.60 9.51 2.34
C TYR A 26 -13.65 10.70 1.37
N LEU A 27 -12.51 11.36 1.10
CA LEU A 27 -12.43 12.43 0.10
C LEU A 27 -12.35 11.89 -1.33
N LEU A 28 -11.99 10.61 -1.52
CA LEU A 28 -11.98 9.98 -2.83
C LEU A 28 -13.39 9.66 -3.31
N SER A 29 -14.29 9.28 -2.41
CA SER A 29 -15.68 8.92 -2.71
C SER A 29 -16.61 10.13 -2.95
N GLY A 30 -16.24 11.34 -2.49
CA GLY A 30 -17.10 12.53 -2.49
C GLY A 30 -17.28 13.32 -3.80
N ASN A 31 -16.82 12.81 -4.95
CA ASN A 31 -16.99 13.51 -6.25
C ASN A 31 -18.09 12.94 -7.15
N SER A 32 -18.78 11.88 -6.73
CA SER A 32 -19.87 11.35 -7.53
C SER A 32 -21.16 12.12 -7.22
N ASN A 33 -21.37 13.24 -7.92
CA ASN A 33 -22.70 13.76 -8.29
C ASN A 33 -23.46 12.74 -9.18
N SER A 34 -23.32 11.43 -8.92
CA SER A 34 -24.01 10.37 -9.63
C SER A 34 -25.27 9.99 -8.86
N ASP A 35 -26.07 10.98 -8.48
CA ASP A 35 -27.39 10.81 -7.85
C ASP A 35 -28.44 10.22 -8.82
N GLY A 36 -28.02 9.30 -9.71
CA GLY A 36 -28.92 8.69 -10.69
C GLY A 36 -28.40 7.45 -11.43
N VAL A 37 -27.10 7.12 -11.37
CA VAL A 37 -26.57 5.89 -11.99
C VAL A 37 -26.35 4.84 -10.90
N ALA A 38 -27.24 3.85 -10.84
CA ALA A 38 -27.08 2.72 -9.93
C ALA A 38 -25.73 2.02 -10.21
N LYS A 39 -24.87 1.90 -9.19
CA LYS A 39 -23.63 1.13 -9.28
C LYS A 39 -23.97 -0.33 -9.59
N LYS A 40 -23.44 -0.88 -10.68
CA LYS A 40 -23.69 -2.26 -11.12
C LYS A 40 -22.45 -3.13 -11.27
N LYS A 41 -21.25 -2.56 -11.26
CA LYS A 41 -20.01 -3.31 -11.51
C LYS A 41 -19.62 -4.13 -10.28
N VAL A 42 -19.52 -5.44 -10.42
CA VAL A 42 -19.05 -6.37 -9.40
C VAL A 42 -17.74 -6.98 -9.85
N ILE A 43 -16.74 -7.01 -8.96
CA ILE A 43 -15.38 -7.35 -9.37
C ILE A 43 -14.84 -8.46 -8.47
N PHE A 44 -14.46 -9.57 -9.08
CA PHE A 44 -13.68 -10.62 -8.43
C PHE A 44 -12.20 -10.46 -8.83
N PHE A 45 -11.35 -10.16 -7.86
CA PHE A 45 -9.90 -10.09 -8.09
C PHE A 45 -9.27 -11.48 -8.04
N GLY A 46 -8.60 -11.83 -9.13
CA GLY A 46 -7.86 -13.08 -9.29
C GLY A 46 -6.58 -13.16 -8.47
N SER A 47 -6.07 -14.39 -8.41
CA SER A 47 -4.78 -14.73 -7.80
C SER A 47 -3.91 -15.45 -8.83
N CYS A 48 -2.62 -15.12 -8.88
CA CYS A 48 -1.67 -15.83 -9.73
C CYS A 48 -1.30 -17.19 -9.12
N PHE A 49 -1.82 -18.28 -9.69
CA PHE A 49 -1.65 -19.64 -9.18
C PHE A 49 -0.20 -20.08 -9.22
N LYS A 50 0.59 -19.58 -10.19
CA LYS A 50 2.03 -19.87 -10.30
C LYS A 50 2.86 -19.27 -9.15
N ASN A 51 2.32 -18.26 -8.47
CA ASN A 51 2.95 -17.59 -7.33
C ASN A 51 2.33 -17.97 -5.99
N LEU A 52 1.40 -18.93 -5.96
CA LEU A 52 0.89 -19.43 -4.69
C LEU A 52 2.02 -20.10 -3.88
N PRO A 53 1.99 -20.00 -2.55
CA PRO A 53 2.92 -20.72 -1.70
C PRO A 53 2.93 -22.22 -1.99
N ARG A 54 4.10 -22.86 -1.84
CA ARG A 54 4.29 -24.29 -2.17
C ARG A 54 3.42 -25.23 -1.34
N ASP A 55 2.97 -24.78 -0.17
CA ASP A 55 2.11 -25.53 0.73
C ASP A 55 0.61 -25.38 0.39
N VAL A 56 0.26 -24.80 -0.76
CA VAL A 56 -1.12 -24.70 -1.25
C VAL A 56 -1.47 -25.90 -2.14
N ASN A 57 -2.56 -26.59 -1.82
CA ASN A 57 -3.17 -27.58 -2.70
C ASN A 57 -3.96 -26.88 -3.82
N LEU A 58 -3.37 -26.80 -5.01
CA LEU A 58 -3.95 -26.07 -6.14
C LEU A 58 -5.31 -26.61 -6.60
N SER A 59 -5.52 -27.93 -6.60
CA SER A 59 -6.80 -28.51 -7.04
C SER A 59 -7.94 -28.11 -6.11
N GLU A 60 -7.70 -28.24 -4.80
CA GLU A 60 -8.67 -27.80 -3.79
C GLU A 60 -8.88 -26.29 -3.82
N TYR A 61 -7.80 -25.51 -4.04
CA TYR A 61 -7.87 -24.06 -4.21
C TYR A 61 -8.77 -23.65 -5.39
N VAL A 62 -8.62 -24.28 -6.55
CA VAL A 62 -9.44 -24.01 -7.74
C VAL A 62 -10.90 -24.37 -7.48
N LYS A 63 -11.15 -25.53 -6.87
CA LYS A 63 -12.50 -25.97 -6.49
C LYS A 63 -13.20 -24.95 -5.58
N ILE A 64 -12.54 -24.49 -4.52
CA ILE A 64 -13.10 -23.50 -3.59
C ILE A 64 -13.30 -22.15 -4.30
N THR A 65 -12.37 -21.74 -5.16
CA THR A 65 -12.52 -20.50 -5.95
C THR A 65 -13.77 -20.55 -6.83
N ASN A 66 -14.05 -21.68 -7.48
CA ASN A 66 -15.28 -21.85 -8.27
C ASN A 66 -16.54 -21.78 -7.41
N GLN A 67 -16.54 -22.35 -6.20
CA GLN A 67 -17.65 -22.19 -5.25
C GLN A 67 -17.86 -20.72 -4.84
N CYS A 68 -16.77 -19.95 -4.69
CA CYS A 68 -16.86 -18.51 -4.41
C CYS A 68 -17.44 -17.74 -5.60
N LEU A 69 -17.07 -18.09 -6.83
CA LEU A 69 -17.63 -17.48 -8.04
C LEU A 69 -19.12 -17.78 -8.19
N ASP A 70 -19.56 -19.00 -7.85
CA ASP A 70 -20.98 -19.37 -7.84
C ASP A 70 -21.78 -18.58 -6.81
N PHE A 71 -21.21 -18.35 -5.61
CA PHE A 71 -21.79 -17.46 -4.62
C PHE A 71 -21.96 -16.04 -5.18
N VAL A 72 -20.93 -15.48 -5.82
CA VAL A 72 -21.01 -14.13 -6.40
C VAL A 72 -22.09 -14.06 -7.48
N ARG A 73 -22.21 -15.07 -8.35
CA ARG A 73 -23.30 -15.12 -9.34
C ARG A 73 -24.68 -15.08 -8.68
N ARG A 74 -24.87 -15.87 -7.64
CA ARG A 74 -26.16 -15.99 -6.93
C ARG A 74 -26.53 -14.68 -6.24
N GLU A 75 -25.61 -14.12 -5.46
CA GLU A 75 -25.88 -12.94 -4.62
C GLU A 75 -25.85 -11.62 -5.40
N CYS A 76 -25.15 -11.58 -6.54
CA CYS A 76 -25.04 -10.39 -7.38
C CYS A 76 -25.84 -10.52 -8.69
N ALA A 77 -26.93 -11.29 -8.68
CA ALA A 77 -27.82 -11.39 -9.84
C ALA A 77 -28.30 -9.99 -10.30
N GLY A 78 -28.24 -9.73 -11.61
CA GLY A 78 -28.58 -8.42 -12.20
C GLY A 78 -27.46 -7.37 -12.15
N CYS A 79 -26.28 -7.71 -11.64
CA CYS A 79 -25.08 -6.89 -11.72
C CYS A 79 -24.18 -7.31 -12.90
N ASP A 80 -23.28 -6.41 -13.30
CA ASP A 80 -22.27 -6.71 -14.32
C ASP A 80 -21.06 -7.35 -13.62
N LEU A 81 -20.84 -8.63 -13.85
CA LEU A 81 -19.80 -9.40 -13.16
C LEU A 81 -18.48 -9.37 -13.94
N TYR A 82 -17.39 -8.98 -13.28
CA TYR A 82 -16.06 -8.91 -13.88
C TYR A 82 -15.07 -9.77 -13.08
N TYR A 83 -14.25 -10.53 -13.78
CA TYR A 83 -13.06 -11.14 -13.22
C TYR A 83 -11.86 -10.29 -13.62
N LYS A 84 -11.13 -9.76 -12.64
CA LYS A 84 -9.88 -9.02 -12.88
C LYS A 84 -8.69 -9.91 -12.54
N PRO A 85 -7.96 -10.44 -13.55
CA PRO A 85 -6.77 -11.23 -13.30
C PRO A 85 -5.71 -10.42 -12.55
N HIS A 86 -4.93 -11.09 -11.71
CA HIS A 86 -3.67 -10.54 -11.22
C HIS A 86 -2.76 -10.19 -12.42
N PRO A 87 -1.99 -9.08 -12.41
CA PRO A 87 -1.15 -8.70 -13.56
C PRO A 87 -0.11 -9.76 -13.99
N ALA A 88 0.22 -10.68 -13.09
CA ALA A 88 1.11 -11.82 -13.35
C ALA A 88 0.39 -13.15 -13.66
N GLU A 89 -0.95 -13.16 -13.69
CA GLU A 89 -1.70 -14.31 -14.24
C GLU A 89 -1.38 -14.47 -15.72
N THR A 90 -1.50 -15.71 -16.17
CA THR A 90 -1.13 -16.18 -17.50
C THR A 90 -2.28 -16.99 -18.10
N ASP A 91 -2.65 -18.09 -17.46
CA ASP A 91 -3.68 -19.02 -17.95
C ASP A 91 -4.59 -19.57 -16.86
N GLU A 92 -4.46 -19.05 -15.64
CA GLU A 92 -5.25 -19.42 -14.47
C GLU A 92 -6.77 -19.33 -14.69
N SER A 93 -7.22 -18.36 -15.48
CA SER A 93 -8.62 -18.18 -15.85
C SER A 93 -9.23 -19.39 -16.56
N LYS A 94 -8.43 -20.24 -17.22
CA LYS A 94 -8.90 -21.47 -17.89
C LYS A 94 -9.36 -22.55 -16.92
N SER A 95 -8.85 -22.51 -15.69
CA SER A 95 -9.21 -23.47 -14.63
C SER A 95 -10.43 -23.01 -13.82
N LEU A 96 -10.94 -21.80 -14.10
CA LEU A 96 -12.05 -21.19 -13.38
C LEU A 96 -13.32 -21.20 -14.23
N ASN A 97 -14.46 -21.46 -13.60
CA ASN A 97 -15.76 -21.25 -14.20
C ASN A 97 -16.02 -19.75 -14.25
N LEU A 98 -15.80 -19.12 -15.40
CA LEU A 98 -15.98 -17.68 -15.62
C LEU A 98 -17.11 -17.35 -16.61
N ASN A 99 -17.99 -18.30 -16.94
CA ASN A 99 -18.99 -18.14 -18.01
C ASN A 99 -19.93 -16.92 -17.89
N SER A 100 -20.09 -16.38 -16.68
CA SER A 100 -20.93 -15.21 -16.38
C SER A 100 -20.13 -13.95 -16.07
N PHE A 101 -18.80 -14.02 -16.16
CA PHE A 101 -17.88 -12.95 -15.82
C PHE A 101 -17.20 -12.43 -17.09
N GLU A 102 -17.19 -11.11 -17.27
CA GLU A 102 -16.31 -10.47 -18.23
C GLU A 102 -14.88 -10.46 -17.68
N ILE A 103 -13.91 -10.91 -18.47
CA ILE A 103 -12.49 -10.84 -18.07
C ILE A 103 -11.97 -9.44 -18.35
N GLU A 104 -11.64 -8.71 -17.28
CA GLU A 104 -11.08 -7.37 -17.36
C GLU A 104 -9.68 -7.41 -17.99
N LYS A 105 -9.50 -6.66 -19.08
CA LYS A 105 -8.24 -6.64 -19.85
C LYS A 105 -7.27 -5.59 -19.33
N ASP A 106 -7.74 -4.66 -18.50
CA ASP A 106 -6.88 -3.66 -17.88
C ASP A 106 -5.81 -4.31 -16.99
N LYS A 107 -4.54 -4.15 -17.39
CA LYS A 107 -3.37 -4.64 -16.67
C LYS A 107 -2.93 -3.72 -15.53
N ALA A 108 -3.64 -2.62 -15.27
CA ALA A 108 -3.39 -1.76 -14.13
C ALA A 108 -3.38 -2.57 -12.83
N ILE A 109 -2.51 -2.18 -11.91
CA ILE A 109 -2.54 -2.72 -10.54
C ILE A 109 -3.89 -2.45 -9.89
N GLY A 110 -4.26 -3.28 -8.92
CA GLY A 110 -5.59 -3.26 -8.31
C GLY A 110 -6.01 -1.89 -7.79
N GLU A 111 -5.10 -1.15 -7.15
CA GLU A 111 -5.37 0.15 -6.54
C GLU A 111 -5.73 1.19 -7.61
N VAL A 112 -4.96 1.24 -8.68
CA VAL A 112 -5.20 2.16 -9.81
C VAL A 112 -6.52 1.84 -10.49
N PHE A 113 -6.82 0.55 -10.64
CA PHE A 113 -8.07 0.10 -11.21
C PHE A 113 -9.29 0.46 -10.34
N LEU A 114 -9.18 0.27 -9.01
CA LEU A 114 -10.21 0.71 -8.06
C LEU A 114 -10.44 2.22 -8.17
N TYR A 115 -9.38 3.02 -8.22
CA TYR A 115 -9.48 4.47 -8.37
C TYR A 115 -10.32 4.88 -9.58
N LYS A 116 -10.00 4.31 -10.75
CA LYS A 116 -10.64 4.63 -12.03
C LYS A 116 -12.10 4.19 -12.14
N ASN A 117 -12.54 3.29 -11.27
CA ASN A 117 -13.86 2.67 -11.34
C ASN A 117 -14.67 2.84 -10.03
N LEU A 118 -14.20 3.67 -9.09
CA LEU A 118 -14.76 3.79 -7.75
C LEU A 118 -16.25 4.15 -7.75
N ASP A 119 -16.67 4.97 -8.71
CA ASP A 119 -18.03 5.43 -8.95
C ASP A 119 -18.94 4.33 -9.53
N LYS A 120 -18.38 3.32 -10.21
CA LYS A 120 -19.13 2.24 -10.87
C LYS A 120 -19.24 0.96 -10.03
N ILE A 121 -18.30 0.75 -9.11
CA ILE A 121 -18.19 -0.49 -8.35
C ILE A 121 -19.24 -0.58 -7.24
N LYS A 122 -20.04 -1.66 -7.30
CA LYS A 122 -21.00 -2.03 -6.25
C LYS A 122 -20.37 -2.95 -5.20
N TYR A 123 -19.70 -4.00 -5.64
CA TYR A 123 -19.08 -5.02 -4.78
C TYR A 123 -17.69 -5.41 -5.27
N VAL A 124 -16.78 -5.66 -4.32
CA VAL A 124 -15.44 -6.20 -4.54
C VAL A 124 -15.32 -7.54 -3.82
N PHE A 125 -14.83 -8.54 -4.52
CA PHE A 125 -14.59 -9.88 -4.00
C PHE A 125 -13.16 -10.31 -4.29
N SER A 126 -12.60 -11.15 -3.43
CA SER A 126 -11.37 -11.89 -3.75
C SER A 126 -11.25 -13.17 -2.92
N SER A 127 -10.51 -14.15 -3.42
CA SER A 127 -10.16 -15.33 -2.62
C SER A 127 -9.35 -14.94 -1.38
N HIS A 128 -8.30 -14.15 -1.59
CA HIS A 128 -7.38 -13.67 -0.54
C HIS A 128 -6.52 -12.47 -0.99
N SER A 129 -6.96 -11.73 -2.01
CA SER A 129 -6.13 -10.68 -2.60
C SER A 129 -5.97 -9.50 -1.64
N THR A 130 -4.77 -8.95 -1.54
CA THR A 130 -4.48 -7.81 -0.64
C THR A 130 -5.27 -6.57 -1.00
N ILE A 131 -5.76 -6.46 -2.23
CA ILE A 131 -6.55 -5.32 -2.74
C ILE A 131 -7.94 -5.19 -2.10
N SER A 132 -8.47 -6.28 -1.54
CA SER A 132 -9.77 -6.26 -0.85
C SER A 132 -9.75 -5.36 0.39
N VAL A 133 -8.58 -5.22 1.04
CA VAL A 133 -8.42 -4.36 2.23
C VAL A 133 -8.51 -2.88 1.88
N PRO A 134 -7.70 -2.31 0.96
CA PRO A 134 -7.86 -0.93 0.55
C PRO A 134 -9.23 -0.65 -0.07
N ALA A 135 -9.82 -1.59 -0.83
CA ALA A 135 -11.21 -1.44 -1.32
C ALA A 135 -12.21 -1.20 -0.17
N PHE A 136 -12.11 -1.99 0.90
CA PHE A 136 -12.92 -1.81 2.11
C PHE A 136 -12.67 -0.43 2.74
N SER A 137 -11.40 -0.03 2.86
CA SER A 137 -10.98 1.29 3.35
C SER A 137 -11.40 2.46 2.47
N PHE A 138 -11.88 2.24 1.24
CA PHE A 138 -12.46 3.29 0.39
C PHE A 138 -13.97 3.42 0.55
N GLY A 139 -14.59 2.59 1.39
CA GLY A 139 -16.04 2.57 1.56
C GLY A 139 -16.74 1.83 0.43
N LEU A 140 -16.03 0.92 -0.26
CA LEU A 140 -16.68 -0.08 -1.11
C LEU A 140 -17.15 -1.25 -0.25
N ASN A 141 -18.24 -1.88 -0.67
CA ASN A 141 -18.57 -3.20 -0.16
C ASN A 141 -17.49 -4.18 -0.66
N SER A 142 -16.67 -4.72 0.24
CA SER A 142 -15.49 -5.52 -0.10
C SER A 142 -15.39 -6.75 0.77
N TYR A 143 -15.23 -7.92 0.14
CA TYR A 143 -15.29 -9.21 0.82
C TYR A 143 -14.11 -10.10 0.45
N VAL A 144 -13.70 -10.92 1.42
CA VAL A 144 -12.68 -11.95 1.22
C VAL A 144 -13.19 -13.33 1.60
N PHE A 145 -12.87 -14.33 0.79
CA PHE A 145 -13.25 -15.73 1.03
C PHE A 145 -12.18 -16.53 1.79
N ALA A 146 -11.11 -15.88 2.27
CA ALA A 146 -9.89 -16.53 2.76
C ALA A 146 -10.13 -17.62 3.81
N LYS A 147 -11.17 -17.50 4.64
CA LYS A 147 -11.53 -18.49 5.67
C LYS A 147 -12.00 -19.83 5.08
N LEU A 148 -12.56 -19.84 3.87
CA LEU A 148 -12.97 -21.07 3.17
C LEU A 148 -11.76 -21.87 2.67
N PHE A 149 -10.65 -21.20 2.39
CA PHE A 149 -9.45 -21.81 1.83
C PHE A 149 -8.58 -22.55 2.84
N LYS A 150 -9.00 -22.67 4.11
CA LYS A 150 -8.25 -23.36 5.17
C LYS A 150 -7.90 -24.81 4.83
N SER A 151 -8.73 -25.54 4.07
CA SER A 151 -8.40 -26.90 3.62
C SER A 151 -7.33 -26.92 2.53
N SER A 152 -7.25 -25.86 1.72
CA SER A 152 -6.26 -25.73 0.63
C SER A 152 -4.90 -25.21 1.09
N PHE A 153 -4.83 -24.57 2.27
CA PHE A 153 -3.62 -23.94 2.78
C PHE A 153 -2.86 -24.82 3.76
N GLY A 154 -1.54 -24.89 3.60
CA GLY A 154 -0.64 -25.34 4.66
C GLY A 154 -0.53 -24.34 5.82
N GLU A 155 0.11 -24.77 6.89
CA GLU A 155 0.21 -24.04 8.15
C GLU A 155 0.90 -22.68 8.01
N PHE A 156 1.91 -22.59 7.14
CA PHE A 156 2.61 -21.34 6.88
C PHE A 156 1.69 -20.32 6.21
N THR A 157 1.01 -20.74 5.14
CA THR A 157 0.09 -19.88 4.39
C THR A 157 -1.09 -19.42 5.25
N LYS A 158 -1.64 -20.29 6.10
CA LYS A 158 -2.68 -19.93 7.08
C LYS A 158 -2.24 -18.78 7.98
N LYS A 159 -1.09 -18.95 8.65
CA LYS A 159 -0.53 -17.93 9.55
C LYS A 159 -0.26 -16.60 8.84
N SER A 160 0.24 -16.66 7.61
CA SER A 160 0.51 -15.45 6.82
C SER A 160 -0.77 -14.65 6.55
N PHE A 161 -1.84 -15.31 6.07
CA PHE A 161 -3.11 -14.63 5.79
C PHE A 161 -3.84 -14.17 7.05
N GLU A 162 -3.84 -14.97 8.12
CA GLU A 162 -4.43 -14.58 9.41
C GLU A 162 -3.72 -13.35 10.00
N GLY A 163 -2.38 -13.30 9.88
CA GLY A 163 -1.60 -12.13 10.28
C GLY A 163 -1.91 -10.90 9.44
N PHE A 164 -2.02 -11.05 8.11
CA PHE A 164 -2.28 -9.94 7.19
C PHE A 164 -3.68 -9.33 7.36
N LEU A 165 -4.71 -10.17 7.53
CA LEU A 165 -6.10 -9.73 7.67
C LEU A 165 -6.52 -9.48 9.14
N LYS A 166 -5.56 -9.52 10.07
CA LYS A 166 -5.79 -9.29 11.50
C LYS A 166 -6.40 -7.90 11.71
N GLY A 167 -7.55 -7.86 12.40
CA GLY A 167 -8.27 -6.63 12.71
C GLY A 167 -9.35 -6.23 11.70
N MET A 168 -9.54 -6.99 10.61
CA MET A 168 -10.71 -6.81 9.75
C MET A 168 -11.99 -7.29 10.44
N PRO A 169 -13.13 -6.61 10.27
CA PRO A 169 -14.40 -6.96 10.92
C PRO A 169 -14.97 -8.26 10.36
N GLU A 170 -15.85 -8.93 11.10
CA GLU A 170 -16.38 -10.24 10.65
C GLU A 170 -17.16 -10.17 9.34
N ASN A 171 -17.93 -9.09 9.11
CA ASN A 171 -18.70 -8.86 7.89
C ASN A 171 -17.82 -8.61 6.65
N TYR A 172 -16.50 -8.49 6.80
CA TYR A 172 -15.53 -8.49 5.70
C TYR A 172 -15.29 -9.90 5.14
N TYR A 173 -15.51 -10.94 5.94
CA TYR A 173 -15.25 -12.33 5.56
C TYR A 173 -16.52 -13.02 5.10
N ILE A 174 -16.42 -13.77 4.01
CA ILE A 174 -17.42 -14.77 3.64
C ILE A 174 -16.83 -16.15 3.96
N PHE A 175 -17.45 -16.82 4.93
CA PHE A 175 -17.04 -18.16 5.38
C PHE A 175 -18.20 -19.16 5.39
N ASP A 176 -19.40 -18.73 5.03
CA ASP A 176 -20.56 -19.58 4.77
C ASP A 176 -21.20 -19.15 3.45
N LEU A 177 -21.14 -20.03 2.46
CA LEU A 177 -21.68 -19.78 1.12
C LEU A 177 -23.21 -19.91 1.06
N ASN A 178 -23.87 -20.34 2.14
CA ASN A 178 -25.33 -20.38 2.23
C ASN A 178 -25.93 -19.08 2.80
N LYS A 179 -25.11 -18.24 3.43
CA LYS A 179 -25.55 -16.95 3.96
C LYS A 179 -25.82 -15.97 2.82
N LYS A 180 -26.84 -15.12 2.97
CA LYS A 180 -27.07 -13.98 2.06
C LYS A 180 -25.96 -12.94 2.19
N LEU A 181 -25.66 -12.27 1.09
CA LEU A 181 -24.72 -11.16 1.06
C LEU A 181 -25.30 -9.95 1.80
N GLU A 182 -24.57 -9.46 2.80
CA GLU A 182 -24.89 -8.25 3.56
C GLU A 182 -23.92 -7.14 3.17
N GLU A 183 -24.41 -5.90 3.01
CA GLU A 183 -23.54 -4.75 2.76
C GLU A 183 -22.59 -4.52 3.93
N ASN A 184 -21.33 -4.21 3.63
CA ASN A 184 -20.29 -4.02 4.63
C ASN A 184 -19.47 -2.74 4.42
N LYS A 185 -19.87 -1.88 3.46
CA LYS A 185 -19.18 -0.62 3.18
C LYS A 185 -19.01 0.21 4.45
N LEU A 186 -17.84 0.82 4.59
CA LEU A 186 -17.59 1.77 5.66
C LEU A 186 -18.29 3.10 5.38
N LEU A 187 -19.05 3.57 6.37
CA LEU A 187 -19.51 4.95 6.44
C LEU A 187 -18.44 5.76 7.16
N PHE A 188 -17.74 6.62 6.43
CA PHE A 188 -16.75 7.49 7.04
C PHE A 188 -17.42 8.75 7.58
N ALA A 189 -17.44 8.90 8.91
CA ALA A 189 -17.45 10.23 9.50
C ALA A 189 -16.03 10.80 9.34
N GLY A 190 -15.90 11.99 8.75
CA GLY A 190 -14.59 12.64 8.53
C GLY A 190 -13.67 12.54 9.76
N GLU A 191 -12.39 12.25 9.54
CA GLU A 191 -11.42 12.24 10.63
C GLU A 191 -11.07 13.69 11.02
N ASP A 192 -11.71 14.17 12.07
CA ASP A 192 -11.46 15.47 12.70
C ASP A 192 -9.99 15.64 13.08
N PHE A 193 -9.35 14.59 13.61
CA PHE A 193 -7.96 14.64 14.07
C PHE A 193 -7.00 14.94 12.91
N LEU A 194 -7.04 14.12 11.86
CA LEU A 194 -6.12 14.25 10.72
C LEU A 194 -6.33 15.59 10.01
N SER A 195 -7.59 16.01 9.85
CA SER A 195 -7.91 17.30 9.22
C SER A 195 -7.40 18.49 10.04
N LYS A 196 -7.58 18.47 11.37
CA LYS A 196 -7.04 19.51 12.28
C LYS A 196 -5.52 19.53 12.29
N GLN A 197 -4.87 18.36 12.29
CA GLN A 197 -3.42 18.25 12.24
C GLN A 197 -2.86 18.84 10.94
N TRP A 198 -3.43 18.47 9.79
CA TRP A 198 -3.03 19.04 8.50
C TRP A 198 -3.33 20.52 8.37
N ALA A 199 -4.45 21.01 8.92
CA ALA A 199 -4.74 22.43 8.97
C ALA A 199 -3.64 23.19 9.73
N GLY A 200 -3.21 22.68 10.90
CA GLY A 200 -2.10 23.23 11.67
C GLY A 200 -0.76 23.20 10.92
N ILE A 201 -0.42 22.07 10.29
CA ILE A 201 0.79 21.93 9.47
C ILE A 201 0.80 22.96 8.33
N LEU A 202 -0.29 23.08 7.58
CA LEU A 202 -0.41 24.01 6.46
C LEU A 202 -0.49 25.48 6.91
N ALA A 203 -0.92 25.74 8.14
CA ALA A 203 -0.86 27.07 8.74
C ALA A 203 0.58 27.48 9.06
N ASN A 204 1.41 26.57 9.55
CA ASN A 204 2.78 26.84 9.99
C ASN A 204 3.83 26.74 8.89
N HIS A 205 3.56 25.97 7.83
CA HIS A 205 4.46 25.81 6.69
C HIS A 205 3.76 26.35 5.45
N LYS A 206 4.33 27.35 4.78
CA LYS A 206 3.70 28.04 3.62
C LYS A 206 4.20 27.58 2.24
N GLY A 207 5.18 26.69 2.19
CA GLY A 207 5.80 26.21 0.95
C GLY A 207 4.99 25.15 0.20
N THR A 208 5.63 24.48 -0.76
CA THR A 208 5.06 23.39 -1.54
C THR A 208 4.99 22.11 -0.71
N VAL A 209 3.94 21.30 -0.87
CA VAL A 209 3.90 19.93 -0.33
C VAL A 209 4.45 18.98 -1.38
N TRP A 210 5.58 18.34 -1.11
CA TRP A 210 6.24 17.39 -1.99
C TRP A 210 5.96 15.96 -1.56
N PHE A 211 5.17 15.25 -2.35
CA PHE A 211 4.97 13.82 -2.21
C PHE A 211 6.16 13.08 -2.83
N VAL A 212 6.77 12.15 -2.10
CA VAL A 212 7.88 11.32 -2.61
C VAL A 212 7.50 9.86 -2.48
N ALA A 213 7.39 9.15 -3.60
CA ALA A 213 6.93 7.77 -3.65
C ALA A 213 7.71 6.93 -4.67
N ASP A 214 7.85 5.63 -4.40
CA ASP A 214 8.49 4.66 -5.29
C ASP A 214 7.54 3.52 -5.72
N ASP A 215 6.58 3.12 -4.88
CA ASP A 215 5.58 2.10 -5.19
C ASP A 215 4.23 2.74 -5.57
N PRO A 216 3.69 2.47 -6.78
CA PRO A 216 2.36 2.92 -7.18
C PRO A 216 1.21 2.33 -6.35
N SER A 217 1.42 1.28 -5.55
CA SER A 217 0.39 0.76 -4.64
C SER A 217 -0.11 1.81 -3.62
N LEU A 218 0.69 2.84 -3.33
CA LEU A 218 0.34 3.91 -2.39
C LEU A 218 -0.36 5.12 -3.06
N VAL A 219 -0.59 5.07 -4.38
CA VAL A 219 -1.15 6.20 -5.15
C VAL A 219 -2.51 6.67 -4.61
N LEU A 220 -3.33 5.75 -4.10
CA LEU A 220 -4.64 6.09 -3.56
C LEU A 220 -4.55 6.88 -2.26
N SER A 221 -3.65 6.49 -1.36
CA SER A 221 -3.35 7.26 -0.15
C SER A 221 -2.87 8.66 -0.52
N ILE A 222 -1.97 8.74 -1.51
CA ILE A 222 -1.44 10.00 -2.00
C ILE A 222 -2.57 10.90 -2.52
N PHE A 223 -3.44 10.40 -3.41
CA PHE A 223 -4.58 11.17 -3.92
C PHE A 223 -5.55 11.62 -2.82
N ALA A 224 -5.78 10.78 -1.80
CA ALA A 224 -6.60 11.16 -0.66
C ALA A 224 -6.00 12.37 0.08
N PHE A 225 -4.68 12.33 0.36
CA PHE A 225 -3.99 13.47 0.99
C PHE A 225 -3.94 14.70 0.09
N VAL A 226 -3.79 14.55 -1.21
CA VAL A 226 -3.89 15.68 -2.17
C VAL A 226 -5.25 16.36 -2.03
N LYS A 227 -6.34 15.60 -2.05
CA LYS A 227 -7.69 16.16 -1.85
C LYS A 227 -7.87 16.83 -0.50
N LEU A 228 -7.31 16.26 0.57
CA LEU A 228 -7.33 16.89 1.91
C LEU A 228 -6.58 18.22 1.92
N ILE A 229 -5.37 18.27 1.35
CA ILE A 229 -4.59 19.51 1.30
C ILE A 229 -5.31 20.56 0.46
N ARG A 230 -5.92 20.17 -0.67
CA ARG A 230 -6.69 21.09 -1.51
C ARG A 230 -7.96 21.60 -0.83
N SER A 231 -8.65 20.78 -0.03
CA SER A 231 -9.83 21.25 0.72
C SER A 231 -9.46 22.21 1.84
N LEU A 232 -8.31 22.01 2.50
CA LEU A 232 -7.82 22.86 3.60
C LEU A 232 -7.09 24.12 3.11
N ALA A 233 -6.41 24.06 1.97
CA ALA A 233 -5.63 25.14 1.40
C ALA A 233 -5.66 25.10 -0.15
N PRO A 234 -6.73 25.58 -0.81
CA PRO A 234 -6.94 25.42 -2.26
C PRO A 234 -5.79 25.92 -3.14
N GLY A 235 -5.16 27.03 -2.77
CA GLY A 235 -4.03 27.63 -3.49
C GLY A 235 -2.66 27.01 -3.18
N ARG A 236 -2.59 25.99 -2.31
CA ARG A 236 -1.32 25.36 -1.93
C ARG A 236 -0.72 24.60 -3.11
N LYS A 237 0.54 24.88 -3.45
CA LYS A 237 1.27 24.07 -4.43
C LYS A 237 1.54 22.66 -3.92
N ILE A 238 1.33 21.67 -4.78
CA ILE A 238 1.55 20.26 -4.50
C ILE A 238 2.38 19.66 -5.63
N GLY A 239 3.56 19.14 -5.30
CA GLY A 239 4.44 18.44 -6.22
C GLY A 239 4.54 16.95 -5.90
N MET A 240 4.87 16.14 -6.89
CA MET A 240 5.14 14.71 -6.73
C MET A 240 6.49 14.34 -7.34
N VAL A 241 7.30 13.64 -6.57
CA VAL A 241 8.56 13.04 -7.00
C VAL A 241 8.40 11.52 -7.04
N ILE A 242 8.59 10.94 -8.22
CA ILE A 242 8.36 9.53 -8.49
C ILE A 242 9.71 8.85 -8.75
N GLY A 243 10.06 7.89 -7.89
CA GLY A 243 11.11 6.92 -8.21
C GLY A 243 10.59 5.93 -9.25
N ARG A 244 11.00 6.08 -10.52
CA ARG A 244 10.39 5.37 -11.65
C ARG A 244 10.60 3.86 -11.60
N HIS A 245 9.67 3.14 -10.99
CA HIS A 245 9.50 1.69 -11.12
C HIS A 245 8.66 1.35 -12.37
N GLU A 246 8.87 0.19 -13.00
CA GLU A 246 8.09 -0.26 -14.18
C GLU A 246 6.57 -0.31 -13.94
N ARG A 247 6.18 -0.50 -12.68
CA ARG A 247 4.76 -0.49 -12.26
C ARG A 247 4.12 0.89 -12.39
N TRP A 248 4.88 1.98 -12.42
CA TRP A 248 4.35 3.32 -12.70
C TRP A 248 3.94 3.48 -14.16
N ASP A 249 4.50 2.70 -15.09
CA ASP A 249 4.07 2.72 -16.49
C ASP A 249 2.64 2.16 -16.65
N LEU A 250 2.08 1.51 -15.60
CA LEU A 250 0.69 1.06 -15.54
C LEU A 250 -0.29 2.16 -15.08
N ILE A 251 0.22 3.33 -14.66
CA ILE A 251 -0.58 4.49 -14.29
C ILE A 251 -0.63 5.45 -15.47
N ASN A 252 -1.82 5.94 -15.80
CA ASN A 252 -1.94 6.99 -16.81
C ASN A 252 -1.36 8.29 -16.23
N ILE A 253 -0.31 8.81 -16.87
CA ILE A 253 0.35 10.04 -16.43
C ILE A 253 -0.61 11.24 -16.38
N ASN A 254 -1.67 11.24 -17.18
CA ASN A 254 -2.67 12.32 -17.16
C ASN A 254 -3.47 12.32 -15.84
N ASP A 255 -3.73 11.15 -15.25
CA ASP A 255 -4.37 11.04 -13.94
C ASP A 255 -3.49 11.66 -12.86
N LEU A 256 -2.16 11.47 -12.95
CA LEU A 256 -1.20 12.13 -12.06
C LEU A 256 -1.18 13.64 -12.28
N LYS A 257 -1.06 14.09 -13.54
CA LYS A 257 -1.02 15.52 -13.88
C LYS A 257 -2.26 16.29 -13.43
N ALA A 258 -3.42 15.63 -13.37
CA ALA A 258 -4.65 16.25 -12.88
C ALA A 258 -4.62 16.56 -11.37
N ASN A 259 -3.75 15.91 -10.59
CA ASN A 259 -3.70 16.03 -9.14
C ASN A 259 -2.50 16.85 -8.62
N PHE A 260 -1.49 17.11 -9.45
CA PHE A 260 -0.22 17.74 -9.04
C PHE A 260 0.14 18.93 -9.91
N ASP A 261 0.66 19.99 -9.29
CA ASP A 261 1.16 21.17 -10.01
C ASP A 261 2.53 20.89 -10.64
N GLU A 262 3.30 19.95 -10.07
CA GLU A 262 4.61 19.57 -10.56
C GLU A 262 4.83 18.07 -10.42
N LEU A 263 5.35 17.43 -11.47
CA LEU A 263 5.74 16.03 -11.48
C LEU A 263 7.23 15.91 -11.83
N VAL A 264 8.00 15.24 -10.98
CA VAL A 264 9.40 14.93 -11.23
C VAL A 264 9.62 13.44 -11.21
N PHE A 265 10.19 12.91 -12.28
CA PHE A 265 10.56 11.50 -12.39
C PHE A 265 12.06 11.34 -12.15
N LEU A 266 12.40 10.46 -11.21
CA LEU A 266 13.77 10.06 -10.92
C LEU A 266 14.01 8.63 -11.40
N PRO A 267 15.21 8.30 -11.87
CA PRO A 267 15.51 6.94 -12.30
C PRO A 267 15.46 5.95 -11.13
N ILE A 268 15.16 4.70 -11.42
CA ILE A 268 15.22 3.63 -10.41
C ILE A 268 16.66 3.43 -9.94
N VAL A 269 16.85 3.45 -8.62
CA VAL A 269 18.14 3.11 -8.00
C VAL A 269 18.05 1.71 -7.42
N ARG A 270 18.70 0.76 -8.10
CA ARG A 270 18.84 -0.62 -7.62
C ARG A 270 20.12 -0.74 -6.81
N TYR A 271 20.02 -1.30 -5.61
CA TYR A 271 21.15 -1.52 -4.69
C TYR A 271 22.05 -2.67 -5.17
N THR A 272 22.84 -2.38 -6.21
CA THR A 272 23.76 -3.29 -6.87
C THR A 272 25.11 -2.61 -7.04
N MET A 273 26.20 -3.39 -7.06
CA MET A 273 27.55 -2.87 -7.30
C MET A 273 27.89 -2.71 -8.79
N ARG A 274 26.88 -2.77 -9.69
CA ARG A 274 27.12 -2.53 -11.12
C ARG A 274 27.52 -1.06 -11.32
N PRO A 275 28.62 -0.75 -12.03
CA PRO A 275 29.10 0.63 -12.17
C PRO A 275 28.03 1.61 -12.67
N SER A 276 27.22 1.21 -13.66
CA SER A 276 26.11 2.02 -14.18
C SER A 276 25.04 2.34 -13.13
N MET A 277 24.78 1.42 -12.20
CA MET A 277 23.81 1.62 -11.11
C MET A 277 24.39 2.45 -9.98
N LEU A 278 25.69 2.31 -9.67
CA LEU A 278 26.37 3.20 -8.73
C LEU A 278 26.39 4.64 -9.24
N TYR A 279 26.71 4.84 -10.52
CA TYR A 279 26.62 6.14 -11.17
C TYR A 279 25.19 6.69 -11.12
N THR A 280 24.18 5.86 -11.39
CA THR A 280 22.77 6.27 -11.28
C THR A 280 22.40 6.69 -9.86
N ALA A 281 22.86 5.97 -8.83
CA ALA A 281 22.65 6.32 -7.43
C ALA A 281 23.28 7.68 -7.09
N ILE A 282 24.55 7.89 -7.47
CA ILE A 282 25.28 9.15 -7.25
C ILE A 282 24.58 10.30 -7.98
N LYS A 283 24.26 10.13 -9.26
CA LYS A 283 23.57 11.14 -10.07
C LYS A 283 22.22 11.51 -9.46
N THR A 284 21.44 10.51 -9.05
CA THR A 284 20.12 10.73 -8.41
C THR A 284 20.28 11.49 -7.10
N ALA A 285 21.22 11.07 -6.25
CA ALA A 285 21.49 11.75 -4.97
C ALA A 285 21.93 13.21 -5.19
N LEU A 286 22.81 13.48 -6.16
CA LEU A 286 23.24 14.84 -6.51
C LEU A 286 22.09 15.68 -7.08
N THR A 287 21.23 15.09 -7.91
CA THR A 287 20.02 15.75 -8.43
C THR A 287 19.08 16.12 -7.28
N ILE A 288 18.82 15.21 -6.34
CA ILE A 288 17.97 15.48 -5.18
C ILE A 288 18.62 16.52 -4.26
N LYS A 289 19.93 16.44 -4.01
CA LYS A 289 20.66 17.41 -3.18
C LYS A 289 20.58 18.84 -3.73
N ARG A 290 20.45 18.98 -5.06
CA ARG A 290 20.29 20.27 -5.76
C ARG A 290 18.84 20.63 -6.05
N PHE A 291 17.89 19.82 -5.59
CA PHE A 291 16.47 20.07 -5.78
C PHE A 291 16.08 21.37 -5.05
N LYS A 292 15.26 22.20 -5.69
CA LYS A 292 14.91 23.54 -5.18
C LYS A 292 13.81 23.48 -4.12
N ILE A 293 14.08 22.78 -3.01
CA ILE A 293 13.22 22.76 -1.82
C ILE A 293 13.46 24.04 -1.01
N LYS A 294 12.39 24.80 -0.75
CA LYS A 294 12.43 25.96 0.15
C LYS A 294 12.27 25.51 1.60
N LEU A 295 12.75 26.28 2.58
CA LEU A 295 12.66 25.92 4.00
C LEU A 295 11.23 25.64 4.48
N GLU A 296 10.26 26.37 3.94
CA GLU A 296 8.83 26.26 4.25
C GLU A 296 8.12 25.10 3.52
N ASP A 297 8.81 24.39 2.64
CA ASP A 297 8.24 23.23 1.95
C ASP A 297 8.12 22.03 2.89
N ILE A 298 7.14 21.18 2.63
CA ILE A 298 6.89 19.93 3.37
C ILE A 298 7.30 18.76 2.49
N ILE A 299 8.01 17.79 3.06
CA ILE A 299 8.39 16.54 2.39
C ILE A 299 7.54 15.42 2.98
N PHE A 300 6.73 14.78 2.14
CA PHE A 300 5.85 13.68 2.54
C PHE A 300 6.25 12.39 1.82
N GLY A 301 6.97 11.51 2.52
CA GLY A 301 7.49 10.25 2.00
C GLY A 301 6.53 9.07 2.19
N PHE A 302 6.39 8.24 1.16
CA PHE A 302 5.54 7.04 1.12
C PHE A 302 6.42 5.81 0.84
N GLY A 303 6.61 4.93 1.84
CA GLY A 303 7.56 3.82 1.74
C GLY A 303 8.97 4.25 2.19
N PRO A 304 9.17 4.52 3.49
CA PRO A 304 10.27 5.34 4.01
C PRO A 304 11.67 4.86 3.59
N GLU A 305 11.87 3.59 3.29
CA GLU A 305 13.15 2.98 2.93
C GLU A 305 13.60 3.17 1.46
N ALA A 306 12.77 3.76 0.59
CA ALA A 306 13.14 3.96 -0.81
C ALA A 306 14.32 4.93 -0.95
N PHE A 307 15.21 4.68 -1.93
CA PHE A 307 16.41 5.50 -2.12
C PHE A 307 16.12 7.01 -2.31
N PRO A 308 15.13 7.43 -3.14
CA PRO A 308 14.77 8.84 -3.24
C PRO A 308 14.30 9.41 -1.90
N ILE A 309 13.43 8.69 -1.19
CA ILE A 309 12.87 9.14 0.10
C ILE A 309 14.00 9.33 1.13
N ASN A 310 14.96 8.41 1.18
CA ASN A 310 16.15 8.55 2.01
C ASN A 310 16.99 9.77 1.64
N CYS A 311 17.20 10.05 0.35
CA CYS A 311 17.88 11.27 -0.08
C CYS A 311 17.15 12.53 0.39
N PHE A 312 15.83 12.60 0.23
CA PHE A 312 15.05 13.74 0.69
C PHE A 312 15.11 13.89 2.22
N ALA A 313 14.91 12.81 2.97
CA ALA A 313 14.99 12.83 4.44
C ALA A 313 16.37 13.25 4.95
N SER A 314 17.44 12.86 4.24
CA SER A 314 18.83 13.12 4.61
C SER A 314 19.30 14.53 4.27
N TYR A 315 18.92 15.08 3.11
CA TYR A 315 19.42 16.38 2.65
C TYR A 315 18.61 17.58 3.13
N PHE A 316 17.31 17.38 3.38
CA PHE A 316 16.38 18.46 3.73
C PHE A 316 15.93 18.36 5.20
N LYS A 317 16.89 18.19 6.12
CA LYS A 317 16.62 18.01 7.56
C LYS A 317 15.97 19.22 8.25
N LYS A 318 16.03 20.40 7.62
CA LYS A 318 15.42 21.63 8.14
C LYS A 318 13.96 21.81 7.72
N ASN A 319 13.50 20.99 6.76
CA ASN A 319 12.11 20.96 6.32
C ASN A 319 11.30 20.05 7.22
N LEU A 320 9.98 20.27 7.27
CA LEU A 320 9.08 19.30 7.88
C LEU A 320 9.06 18.01 7.03
N ARG A 321 9.48 16.90 7.63
CA ARG A 321 9.51 15.58 7.01
C ARG A 321 8.45 14.70 7.64
N ILE A 322 7.49 14.29 6.83
CA ILE A 322 6.40 13.40 7.21
C ILE A 322 6.64 12.05 6.52
N GLY A 323 6.59 10.96 7.27
CA GLY A 323 6.63 9.60 6.72
C GLY A 323 5.27 8.92 6.85
N LEU A 324 4.78 8.26 5.80
CA LEU A 324 3.65 7.35 5.88
C LEU A 324 4.10 5.92 5.60
N ILE A 325 3.72 5.01 6.50
CA ILE A 325 4.02 3.59 6.41
C ILE A 325 2.75 2.76 6.68
N PRO A 326 2.39 1.80 5.82
CA PRO A 326 1.29 0.88 6.10
C PRO A 326 1.50 0.12 7.41
N LYS A 327 0.44 -0.05 8.21
CA LYS A 327 0.47 -0.79 9.49
C LYS A 327 1.16 -2.15 9.33
N THR A 328 0.83 -2.89 8.27
CA THR A 328 1.43 -4.20 7.97
C THR A 328 2.94 -4.08 7.73
N VAL A 329 3.38 -3.13 6.91
CA VAL A 329 4.80 -2.88 6.63
C VAL A 329 5.52 -2.41 7.90
N PHE A 330 4.89 -1.58 8.72
CA PHE A 330 5.44 -1.11 9.99
C PHE A 330 5.71 -2.29 10.95
N TYR A 331 4.72 -3.14 11.23
CA TYR A 331 4.95 -4.30 12.11
C TYR A 331 5.93 -5.30 11.51
N LEU A 332 5.91 -5.48 10.18
CA LEU A 332 6.84 -6.37 9.49
C LEU A 332 8.29 -5.88 9.47
N ASN A 333 8.53 -4.57 9.56
CA ASN A 333 9.88 -4.03 9.45
C ASN A 333 10.41 -3.44 10.76
N HIS A 334 9.53 -2.89 11.60
CA HIS A 334 9.92 -2.02 12.71
C HIS A 334 9.52 -2.53 14.10
N ASN A 335 8.53 -3.43 14.21
CA ASN A 335 8.07 -3.96 15.49
C ASN A 335 7.85 -5.48 15.45
N PHE A 336 8.96 -6.22 15.52
CA PHE A 336 8.97 -7.68 15.56
C PHE A 336 8.55 -8.21 16.93
N ASN A 337 7.47 -8.98 16.98
CA ASN A 337 7.10 -9.74 18.16
C ASN A 337 6.75 -11.20 17.77
N PRO A 338 7.58 -12.21 18.11
CA PRO A 338 8.85 -12.13 18.86
C PRO A 338 9.99 -11.49 18.06
N PRO A 339 11.10 -11.07 18.71
CA PRO A 339 12.27 -10.52 18.03
C PRO A 339 12.88 -11.53 17.05
N LEU A 340 13.39 -11.02 15.93
CA LEU A 340 13.95 -11.86 14.87
C LEU A 340 15.25 -12.52 15.28
N ASN A 341 15.44 -13.76 14.83
CA ASN A 341 16.72 -14.44 14.94
C ASN A 341 17.62 -14.08 13.75
N ASN A 342 18.86 -13.66 14.02
CA ASN A 342 19.87 -13.36 13.00
C ASN A 342 20.11 -14.54 12.04
N SER A 343 19.98 -15.79 12.51
CA SER A 343 20.17 -16.98 11.68
C SER A 343 19.11 -17.13 10.60
N ASP A 344 17.95 -16.49 10.75
CA ASP A 344 16.86 -16.64 9.81
C ASP A 344 17.11 -15.82 8.54
N PHE A 345 18.01 -14.83 8.60
CA PHE A 345 18.18 -13.82 7.57
C PHE A 345 19.59 -13.75 7.02
N SER A 346 19.66 -13.54 5.71
CA SER A 346 20.90 -13.19 5.01
C SER A 346 20.83 -11.76 4.47
N ILE A 347 21.95 -11.05 4.55
CA ILE A 347 22.13 -9.75 3.90
C ILE A 347 23.05 -9.91 2.68
N LYS A 348 22.62 -9.36 1.55
CA LYS A 348 23.43 -9.40 0.33
C LYS A 348 24.67 -8.52 0.48
N ALA A 349 25.82 -8.96 -0.05
CA ALA A 349 27.05 -8.18 -0.03
C ALA A 349 26.88 -6.79 -0.67
N THR A 350 26.06 -6.69 -1.73
CA THR A 350 25.74 -5.39 -2.36
C THR A 350 25.03 -4.44 -1.40
N ARG A 351 24.21 -4.95 -0.47
CA ARG A 351 23.55 -4.12 0.55
C ARG A 351 24.54 -3.67 1.62
N LEU A 352 25.42 -4.55 2.07
CA LEU A 352 26.49 -4.17 3.00
C LEU A 352 27.39 -3.09 2.41
N PHE A 353 27.70 -3.15 1.12
CA PHE A 353 28.44 -2.10 0.42
C PHE A 353 27.69 -0.77 0.47
N PHE A 354 26.38 -0.76 0.18
CA PHE A 354 25.61 0.49 0.26
C PHE A 354 25.59 1.07 1.68
N ILE A 355 25.28 0.24 2.69
CA ILE A 355 25.18 0.67 4.09
C ILE A 355 26.48 1.24 4.65
N ASN A 356 27.59 0.56 4.35
CA ASN A 356 28.88 0.90 4.97
C ASN A 356 29.69 1.88 4.13
N PHE A 357 29.41 2.02 2.83
CA PHE A 357 30.17 2.87 1.93
C PHE A 357 29.29 3.90 1.22
N MET A 358 28.35 3.48 0.34
CA MET A 358 27.64 4.42 -0.52
C MET A 358 26.75 5.41 0.25
N GLU A 359 25.96 4.94 1.21
CA GLU A 359 25.05 5.79 1.99
C GLU A 359 25.84 6.81 2.82
N PRO A 360 26.86 6.43 3.61
CA PRO A 360 27.75 7.39 4.27
C PRO A 360 28.45 8.34 3.30
N PHE A 361 28.99 7.85 2.20
CA PHE A 361 29.68 8.66 1.19
C PHE A 361 28.75 9.73 0.58
N LEU A 362 27.48 9.37 0.37
CA LEU A 362 26.47 10.30 -0.13
C LEU A 362 25.86 11.17 0.98
N GLY A 363 26.19 10.95 2.25
CA GLY A 363 25.59 11.66 3.39
C GLY A 363 24.13 11.28 3.66
N LEU A 364 23.78 10.03 3.40
CA LEU A 364 22.43 9.47 3.59
C LEU A 364 22.30 8.75 4.95
N TYR A 365 21.07 8.65 5.46
CA TYR A 365 20.78 7.73 6.55
C TYR A 365 21.05 6.29 6.11
N LYS A 366 21.55 5.46 7.03
CA LYS A 366 21.83 4.06 6.75
C LYS A 366 20.53 3.24 6.70
N THR A 367 20.38 2.39 5.69
CA THR A 367 19.19 1.54 5.50
C THR A 367 19.52 0.06 5.48
N ILE A 368 18.77 -0.75 6.21
CA ILE A 368 18.83 -2.20 6.11
C ILE A 368 17.82 -2.63 5.06
N GLY A 369 18.33 -2.88 3.86
CA GLY A 369 17.51 -3.30 2.73
C GLY A 369 17.36 -4.81 2.62
N ARG A 370 16.10 -5.29 2.55
CA ARG A 370 15.64 -6.66 2.26
C ARG A 370 16.56 -7.75 2.81
N LEU A 371 16.51 -7.95 4.12
CA LEU A 371 17.00 -9.19 4.75
C LEU A 371 16.20 -10.38 4.21
N GLN A 372 16.81 -11.25 3.42
CA GLN A 372 16.11 -12.39 2.82
C GLN A 372 16.12 -13.54 3.82
N ARG A 373 14.93 -14.08 4.13
CA ARG A 373 14.84 -15.30 4.93
C ARG A 373 15.40 -16.48 4.13
N HIS A 374 16.18 -17.36 4.77
CA HIS A 374 16.69 -18.56 4.12
C HIS A 374 15.53 -19.46 3.63
N GLY A 375 15.56 -19.85 2.35
CA GLY A 375 14.55 -20.73 1.74
C GLY A 375 13.44 -20.03 0.93
N ASP A 376 13.24 -18.73 1.11
CA ASP A 376 12.20 -17.97 0.40
C ASP A 376 12.68 -17.54 -1.00
N ARG A 377 12.28 -18.29 -2.04
CA ARG A 377 12.38 -17.81 -3.42
C ARG A 377 11.27 -16.79 -3.69
N GLY A 378 11.44 -15.56 -3.19
CA GLY A 378 10.66 -14.39 -3.63
C GLY A 378 9.79 -13.65 -2.62
N GLY A 379 9.74 -14.04 -1.34
CA GLY A 379 8.63 -13.62 -0.46
C GLY A 379 8.88 -12.45 0.50
N PHE A 380 9.79 -12.59 1.46
CA PHE A 380 9.86 -11.70 2.61
C PHE A 380 11.23 -11.05 2.77
N GLY A 381 11.26 -9.72 2.86
CA GLY A 381 12.47 -8.95 3.07
C GLY A 381 12.23 -7.78 4.00
N ILE A 382 12.99 -7.69 5.09
CA ILE A 382 12.90 -6.54 6.00
C ILE A 382 13.63 -5.35 5.37
N GLY A 383 12.91 -4.24 5.20
CA GLY A 383 13.42 -2.97 4.70
C GLY A 383 13.18 -1.86 5.72
N ARG A 384 14.23 -1.22 6.26
CA ARG A 384 14.08 -0.07 7.17
C ARG A 384 15.33 0.79 7.29
N TYR A 385 15.20 1.96 7.89
CA TYR A 385 16.35 2.70 8.45
C TYR A 385 16.99 1.94 9.62
N GLN A 386 18.31 2.13 9.79
CA GLN A 386 19.00 1.69 11.01
C GLN A 386 18.49 2.47 12.24
N SER A 387 18.33 3.78 12.08
CA SER A 387 17.72 4.64 13.10
C SER A 387 16.20 4.43 13.21
N PRO A 388 15.59 4.77 14.35
CA PRO A 388 14.14 4.79 14.52
C PRO A 388 13.46 5.76 13.55
N LEU A 389 12.27 5.42 13.07
CA LEU A 389 11.54 6.28 12.12
C LEU A 389 11.21 7.64 12.72
N ASN A 390 10.94 7.70 14.03
CA ASN A 390 10.66 8.92 14.78
C ASN A 390 11.87 9.85 14.94
N GLU A 391 13.08 9.42 14.54
CA GLU A 391 14.28 10.27 14.45
C GLU A 391 14.59 10.71 13.01
N VAL A 392 14.17 9.90 12.03
CA VAL A 392 14.35 10.20 10.60
C VAL A 392 13.31 11.20 10.13
N PHE A 393 12.07 11.08 10.62
CA PHE A 393 10.94 11.93 10.27
C PHE A 393 10.42 12.70 11.48
N ASP A 394 9.98 13.92 11.23
CA ASP A 394 9.43 14.81 12.25
C ASP A 394 7.99 14.40 12.61
N ILE A 395 7.27 13.74 11.70
CA ILE A 395 5.96 13.11 11.90
C ILE A 395 5.95 11.74 11.20
N VAL A 396 5.45 10.70 11.86
CA VAL A 396 5.26 9.36 11.29
C VAL A 396 3.79 8.96 11.39
N TYR A 397 3.15 8.79 10.24
CA TYR A 397 1.82 8.21 10.10
C TYR A 397 1.92 6.71 9.85
N ILE A 398 1.42 5.91 10.80
CA ILE A 398 1.19 4.49 10.60
C ILE A 398 -0.23 4.34 10.05
N SER A 399 -0.35 4.05 8.75
CA SER A 399 -1.67 3.99 8.12
C SER A 399 -2.38 2.69 8.45
N LYS A 400 -3.52 2.79 9.15
CA LYS A 400 -4.44 1.68 9.39
C LYS A 400 -5.56 1.69 8.35
N TYR A 401 -6.17 0.53 8.13
CA TYR A 401 -7.24 0.35 7.15
C TYR A 401 -8.62 0.72 7.69
N ILE A 402 -8.79 0.66 9.01
CA ILE A 402 -10.06 0.93 9.71
C ILE A 402 -9.72 1.65 11.01
N ASP A 403 -10.59 2.56 11.44
CA ASP A 403 -10.51 3.14 12.78
C ASP A 403 -11.04 2.14 13.82
N GLU A 404 -10.14 1.40 14.48
CA GLU A 404 -10.50 0.39 15.50
C GLU A 404 -11.27 0.97 16.70
N THR A 405 -11.28 2.30 16.88
CA THR A 405 -12.05 2.98 17.95
C THR A 405 -13.47 3.38 17.52
N LYS A 406 -13.76 3.34 16.22
CA LYS A 406 -15.10 3.58 15.67
C LYS A 406 -15.65 2.26 15.17
N THR A 407 -16.56 1.66 15.94
CA THR A 407 -17.35 0.52 15.45
C THR A 407 -18.02 0.94 14.14
N PRO A 408 -17.91 0.16 13.04
CA PRO A 408 -18.67 0.44 11.83
C PRO A 408 -20.15 0.49 12.20
N VAL A 409 -20.79 1.64 12.03
CA VAL A 409 -22.24 1.73 12.14
C VAL A 409 -22.77 1.06 10.89
N VAL A 410 -23.11 -0.23 11.01
CA VAL A 410 -23.93 -0.92 10.02
C VAL A 410 -25.32 -0.35 10.20
N ASP A 411 -25.80 0.43 9.23
CA ASP A 411 -27.21 0.81 9.19
C ASP A 411 -28.03 -0.49 9.16
N LYS A 412 -28.61 -0.85 10.31
CA LYS A 412 -29.80 -1.69 10.31
C LYS A 412 -30.92 -0.83 9.74
N VAL A 413 -31.03 -0.83 8.41
CA VAL A 413 -32.23 -0.35 7.75
C VAL A 413 -33.34 -1.33 8.13
N TRP A 414 -34.36 -0.80 8.81
CA TRP A 414 -35.58 -1.51 9.19
C TRP A 414 -36.39 -1.94 7.98
#